data_AF-M7MI75-F1
#
_entry.id   AF-M7MI75-F1
#
_cell.length_a   1.000
_cell.length_b   1.000
_cell.length_c   1.000
_cell.angle_alpha   90.00
_cell.angle_beta   90.00
_cell.angle_gamma   90.00
#
_symmetry.space_group_name_H-M   'P 1'
#
loop_
_entity.id
_entity.type
_entity.pdbx_description
1 polymer ?
#
loop_
_entity_poly.entity_id
_entity_poly.type
_entity_poly.pdbx_seq_one_letter_code
_entity_poly.pdbx_strand_id
1 'polypeptide(L)' 'MKRFLIKFSVVLILALAGYFAFIYFASYSEGIRAGELVKFSSKGVLIKTWEGEISQGVS' A
#
# COMPACT_ATOMS: atom_id res chain seq x y z
N MET A 1 11.80 -3.95 38.56
CA MET A 1 10.69 -3.28 37.85
C MET A 1 11.16 -2.04 37.08
N LYS A 2 11.75 -1.03 37.72
CA LYS A 2 12.24 0.21 37.07
C LYS A 2 13.18 0.00 35.86
N ARG A 3 14.17 -0.90 35.95
CA ARG A 3 15.08 -1.23 34.82
C ARG A 3 14.38 -1.92 33.66
N PHE A 4 13.33 -2.70 33.94
CA PHE A 4 12.53 -3.37 32.92
C PHE A 4 11.63 -2.35 32.20
N LEU A 5 10.97 -1.46 32.95
CA LEU A 5 10.17 -0.38 32.40
C LEU A 5 10.98 0.55 31.48
N ILE A 6 12.22 0.87 31.86
CA ILE A 6 13.12 1.69 31.02
C ILE A 6 13.47 0.95 29.73
N LYS A 7 13.88 -0.32 29.79
CA LYS A 7 14.20 -1.11 28.59
C LYS A 7 12.99 -1.26 27.66
N PHE A 8 11.82 -1.52 28.24
CA PHE A 8 10.57 -1.63 27.49
C PHE A 8 10.20 -0.30 26.80
N SER A 9 10.31 0.81 27.52
CA SER A 9 10.10 2.16 26.98
C SER A 9 11.04 2.46 25.81
N VAL A 10 12.32 2.12 25.92
CA VAL A 10 13.30 2.34 24.84
C VAL A 10 12.95 1.52 23.60
N VAL A 11 12.58 0.24 23.76
CA VAL A 11 12.16 -0.61 22.65
C VAL A 11 10.89 -0.07 21.98
N LEU A 12 9.92 0.38 22.77
CA LEU A 12 8.67 0.95 22.26
C LEU A 12 8.93 2.22 21.43
N ILE A 13 9.80 3.10 21.92
CA ILE A 13 10.18 4.34 21.22
C ILE A 13 10.89 4.01 19.90
N LEU A 14 11.81 3.03 19.90
CA LEU A 14 12.49 2.57 18.69
C LEU A 14 11.52 1.98 17.66
N ALA A 15 10.55 1.17 18.10
CA ALA A 15 9.54 0.60 17.22
C ALA A 15 8.64 1.68 16.58
N LEU A 16 8.21 2.67 17.37
CA LEU A 16 7.43 3.80 16.87
C LEU A 16 8.24 4.65 15.88
N ALA A 17 9.48 4.98 16.21
CA ALA A 17 10.36 5.74 15.32
C ALA A 17 10.57 5.01 13.98
N GLY A 18 10.79 3.69 14.03
CA GLY A 18 10.91 2.85 12.83
C GLY A 18 9.63 2.82 12.00
N TYR A 19 8.45 2.73 12.64
CA TYR A 19 7.15 2.76 11.96
C TYR A 19 6.90 4.10 11.25
N PHE A 20 7.12 5.22 11.93
CA PHE A 20 6.95 6.54 11.32
C PHE A 20 7.97 6.81 10.21
N ALA A 21 9.22 6.38 10.38
CA ALA A 21 10.23 6.44 9.32
C ALA A 21 9.80 5.60 8.12
N PHE A 22 9.29 4.38 8.34
CA PHE A 22 8.79 3.54 7.26
C PHE A 22 7.65 4.23 6.52
N ILE A 23 6.63 4.76 7.20
CA ILE A 23 5.53 5.47 6.51
C ILE A 23 6.04 6.70 5.74
N TYR A 24 6.96 7.46 6.31
CA TYR A 24 7.45 8.69 5.71
C TYR A 24 8.33 8.43 4.48
N PHE A 25 9.20 7.42 4.55
CA PHE A 25 10.16 7.11 3.47
C PHE A 25 9.71 6.00 2.54
N ALA A 26 8.72 5.18 2.92
CA ALA A 26 8.07 4.27 2.00
C ALA A 26 7.15 5.10 1.10
N SER A 27 7.73 5.71 0.07
CA SER A 27 6.97 6.23 -1.04
C SER A 27 6.29 5.05 -1.73
N TYR A 28 4.98 4.97 -1.58
CA TYR A 28 4.18 4.18 -2.50
C TYR A 28 4.34 4.84 -3.88
N SER A 29 4.80 4.10 -4.88
CA SER A 29 4.95 4.63 -6.23
C SER A 29 3.57 5.04 -6.75
N GLU A 30 3.24 6.33 -6.68
CA GLU A 30 2.07 6.88 -7.35
C GLU A 30 2.34 6.93 -8.86
N GLY A 31 2.08 5.81 -9.52
CA GLY A 31 2.13 5.69 -10.97
C GLY A 31 0.80 6.12 -11.59
N ILE A 32 0.80 7.20 -12.37
CA ILE A 32 -0.31 7.49 -13.28
C ILE A 32 -0.25 6.48 -14.41
N ARG A 33 -1.20 5.54 -14.41
CA ARG A 33 -1.34 4.59 -15.51
C ARG A 33 -2.13 5.23 -16.64
N ALA A 34 -1.43 5.87 -17.58
CA ALA A 34 -2.02 6.29 -18.85
C ALA A 34 -2.02 5.11 -19.83
N GLY A 35 -3.15 4.89 -20.51
CA GLY A 35 -3.36 3.83 -21.49
C GLY A 35 -4.74 3.97 -22.14
N GLU A 36 -4.97 3.29 -23.25
CA GLU A 36 -6.27 3.31 -23.92
C GLU A 36 -7.23 2.34 -23.22
N LEU A 37 -8.50 2.72 -23.06
CA LEU A 37 -9.51 1.84 -22.48
C LEU A 37 -9.90 0.80 -23.54
N VAL A 38 -9.29 -0.38 -23.48
CA VAL A 38 -9.42 -1.40 -24.53
C VAL A 38 -10.65 -2.27 -24.35
N LYS A 39 -11.08 -2.51 -23.10
CA LYS A 39 -12.17 -3.46 -22.85
C LYS A 39 -12.92 -3.17 -21.56
N PHE A 40 -14.24 -3.37 -21.58
CA PHE A 40 -15.04 -3.56 -20.38
C PHE A 40 -15.34 -5.04 -20.18
N SER A 41 -15.11 -5.55 -18.97
CA SER A 41 -15.40 -6.94 -18.62
C SER A 41 -16.31 -7.00 -17.41
N SER A 42 -17.35 -7.82 -17.49
CA SER A 42 -18.22 -8.13 -16.34
C SER A 42 -17.55 -9.22 -15.50
N LYS A 43 -16.94 -8.82 -14.38
CA LYS A 43 -16.22 -9.70 -13.46
C LYS A 43 -16.92 -9.72 -12.10
N GLY A 44 -16.77 -10.81 -11.37
CA GLY A 44 -17.37 -11.00 -10.05
C GLY A 44 -18.01 -12.38 -9.89
N VAL A 45 -17.95 -12.91 -8.66
CA VAL A 45 -18.41 -14.28 -8.34
C VAL A 45 -19.85 -14.29 -7.84
N LEU A 46 -20.24 -13.35 -6.97
CA LEU A 46 -21.60 -13.24 -6.40
C LEU A 46 -22.37 -12.03 -6.94
N ILE A 47 -21.69 -10.88 -7.10
CA ILE A 47 -22.23 -9.69 -7.75
C ILE A 47 -21.26 -9.33 -8.86
N LYS A 48 -21.77 -9.22 -10.09
CA LYS A 48 -20.97 -8.84 -11.24
C LYS A 48 -20.90 -7.32 -11.34
N THR A 49 -19.69 -6.79 -11.44
CA THR A 49 -19.41 -5.39 -11.71
C THR A 49 -18.75 -5.28 -13.09
N TRP A 50 -18.93 -4.13 -13.73
CA TRP A 50 -18.26 -3.81 -14.99
C TRP A 50 -16.96 -3.09 -14.67
N GLU A 51 -15.84 -3.75 -14.95
CA GLU A 51 -14.51 -3.20 -14.74
C GLU A 51 -13.90 -2.84 -16.10
N GLY A 52 -13.43 -1.59 -16.22
CA GLY A 52 -12.70 -1.11 -17.38
C GLY A 52 -11.23 -1.51 -17.30
N GLU A 53 -10.75 -2.20 -18.33
CA GLU A 53 -9.35 -2.61 -18.47
C GLU A 53 -8.62 -1.60 -19.36
N ILE A 54 -7.60 -0.95 -18.77
CA ILE A 54 -6.76 0.05 -19.46
C ILE A 54 -5.51 -0.67 -19.96
N SER A 55 -5.28 -0.66 -21.28
CA SER A 55 -4.06 -1.17 -21.87
C SER A 55 -3.00 -0.09 -21.91
N GLN A 56 -1.90 -0.32 -21.21
CA GLN A 56 -0.78 0.62 -21.15
C GLN A 56 0.23 0.45 -22.29
N GLY A 57 -0.15 -0.22 -23.39
CA GLY A 57 0.64 -0.27 -24.61
C GLY A 57 2.02 -0.92 -24.45
N VAL A 58 2.10 -2.06 -23.76
CA VAL A 58 3.28 -2.92 -23.85
C VAL A 58 2.88 -4.16 -24.65
N SER A 59 3.28 -4.18 -25.92
CA SER A 59 3.40 -5.39 -26.73
C SER A 59 4.84 -5.88 -26.71
#